data_AF-L1KRT8-F1
#
_entry.id   AF-L1KRT8-F1
#
_cell.length_a   1.000
_cell.length_b   1.000
_cell.length_c   1.000
_cell.angle_alpha   90.00
_cell.angle_beta   90.00
_cell.angle_gamma   90.00
#
_symmetry.space_group_name_H-M   'P 1'
#
loop_
_entity.id
_entity.type
_entity.pdbx_description
1 polymer ?
#
loop_
_entity_poly.entity_id
_entity_poly.type
_entity_poly.pdbx_seq_one_letter_code
_entity_poly.pdbx_strand_id
1 'polypeptide(L)'
;MTRSRHSLYQGAGKGMLRAAVNRTGPDMPPWPGPTALLGHWRSWLAQVWADDTFRQAVSSASPDLSRQVQSILDGRSPKVRRARRAVLATARYAIRYTRRAAPFGLFAGVALFEFGETAEVRVGVRHQVVGRPDPVALDAAISDWEADGARMSEMEVCVNNLHRQEGGRVYVPSEGASEFSLALVPAVALVLDAARSPIRYSALADKLAAEFPNTAEHQRVGMLAQLLRVRLLRSSLRAPATFVDPTVPLPPALREDAQNHSTAPDL
;
A
#
# COMPACT_ATOMS: atom_id res chain seq x y z
N MET A 1 37.54 5.17 45.09
CA MET A 1 36.14 5.23 44.63
C MET A 1 36.11 5.19 43.10
N THR A 2 35.93 4.00 42.53
CA THR A 2 35.77 3.78 41.09
C THR A 2 34.35 4.18 40.68
N ARG A 3 34.20 5.27 39.92
CA ARG A 3 32.92 5.66 39.34
C ARG A 3 32.50 4.62 38.30
N SER A 4 31.54 3.76 38.66
CA SER A 4 30.78 2.94 37.71
C SER A 4 30.03 3.88 36.77
N ARG A 5 30.42 3.92 35.50
CA ARG A 5 29.63 4.60 34.46
C ARG A 5 28.51 3.64 34.06
N HIS A 6 27.32 3.84 34.61
CA HIS A 6 26.13 3.17 34.10
C HIS A 6 25.85 3.71 32.70
N SER A 7 25.94 2.84 31.68
CA SER A 7 25.47 3.19 30.34
C SER A 7 23.95 3.19 30.35
N LEU A 8 23.35 4.38 30.22
CA LEU A 8 21.89 4.54 30.11
C LEU A 8 21.35 4.02 28.77
N TYR A 9 22.23 3.72 27.83
CA TYR A 9 21.90 3.19 26.51
C TYR A 9 22.59 1.84 26.28
N GLN A 10 21.81 0.84 25.92
CA GLN A 10 22.30 -0.44 25.43
C GLN A 10 21.85 -0.58 23.97
N GLY A 11 22.79 -0.54 23.04
CA GLY A 11 22.49 -0.75 21.62
C GLY A 11 22.01 -2.17 21.37
N ALA A 12 21.11 -2.35 20.42
CA ALA A 12 20.52 -3.66 20.07
C ALA A 12 21.51 -4.64 19.41
N GLY A 13 22.79 -4.27 19.25
CA GLY A 13 23.82 -5.07 18.57
C GLY A 13 23.65 -5.20 17.05
N LYS A 14 22.54 -4.70 16.50
CA LYS A 14 22.19 -4.76 15.08
C LYS A 14 21.74 -3.39 14.57
N GLY A 15 21.92 -3.17 13.28
CA GLY A 15 21.42 -2.00 12.57
C GLY A 15 20.82 -2.37 11.22
N MET A 16 20.14 -1.41 10.61
CA MET A 16 19.60 -1.53 9.26
C MET A 16 20.40 -0.65 8.31
N LEU A 17 21.02 -1.27 7.32
CA LEU A 17 21.64 -0.62 6.18
C LEU A 17 20.57 -0.31 5.14
N ARG A 18 20.58 0.91 4.62
CA ARG A 18 19.81 1.33 3.45
C ARG A 18 20.80 1.68 2.35
N ALA A 19 20.65 1.11 1.17
CA ALA A 19 21.59 1.32 0.06
C ALA A 19 20.91 1.22 -1.30
N ALA A 20 21.44 1.94 -2.29
CA ALA A 20 21.07 1.72 -3.68
C ALA A 20 21.42 0.28 -4.07
N VAL A 21 20.50 -0.39 -4.78
CA VAL A 21 20.69 -1.78 -5.22
C VAL A 21 21.73 -1.84 -6.34
N ASN A 22 21.73 -0.84 -7.22
CA ASN A 22 22.52 -0.84 -8.43
C ASN A 22 23.79 -0.01 -8.26
N ARG A 23 24.92 -0.59 -8.66
CA ARG A 23 26.23 0.08 -8.62
C ARG A 23 26.53 0.87 -9.88
N THR A 24 25.93 0.44 -10.98
CA THR A 24 26.03 1.09 -12.30
C THR A 24 24.66 1.55 -12.73
N GLY A 25 24.62 2.67 -13.44
CA GLY A 25 23.38 3.23 -14.00
C GLY A 25 23.33 3.05 -15.50
N PRO A 26 22.19 3.38 -16.14
CA PRO A 26 22.12 3.43 -17.58
C PRO A 26 23.12 4.46 -18.12
N ASP A 27 23.66 4.21 -19.30
CA ASP A 27 24.51 5.17 -19.99
C ASP A 27 23.70 6.42 -20.33
N MET A 28 24.13 7.57 -19.83
CA MET A 28 23.47 8.85 -20.07
C MET A 28 24.28 9.62 -21.12
N PRO A 29 23.80 9.70 -22.38
CA PRO A 29 24.50 10.46 -23.40
C PRO A 29 24.50 11.96 -23.06
N PRO A 30 25.36 12.76 -23.74
CA PRO A 30 25.42 14.19 -23.53
C PRO A 30 24.04 14.84 -23.52
N TRP A 31 23.80 15.72 -22.55
CA TRP A 31 22.52 16.35 -22.37
C TRP A 31 22.16 17.20 -23.61
N PRO A 32 20.99 17.01 -24.26
CA PRO A 32 20.66 17.67 -25.52
C PRO A 32 20.62 19.22 -25.46
N GLY A 33 20.50 19.79 -24.26
CA GLY A 33 20.44 21.24 -24.06
C GLY A 33 19.06 21.85 -24.32
N PRO A 34 18.79 23.07 -23.84
CA PRO A 34 17.43 23.63 -23.78
C PRO A 34 16.78 23.91 -25.15
N THR A 35 17.58 24.09 -26.20
CA THR A 35 17.16 24.41 -27.58
C THR A 35 17.13 23.19 -28.51
N ALA A 36 17.39 21.99 -27.99
CA ALA A 36 17.40 20.78 -28.80
C ALA A 36 16.04 20.48 -29.47
N LEU A 37 16.12 20.02 -30.71
CA LEU A 37 15.01 19.48 -31.48
C LEU A 37 14.46 18.19 -30.84
N LEU A 38 13.20 17.86 -31.16
CA LEU A 38 12.51 16.66 -30.65
C LEU A 38 13.33 15.39 -30.87
N GLY A 39 13.98 15.26 -32.04
CA GLY A 39 14.80 14.09 -32.38
C GLY A 39 15.93 13.82 -31.39
N HIS A 40 16.63 14.87 -30.93
CA HIS A 40 17.73 14.72 -29.95
C HIS A 40 17.20 14.27 -28.59
N TRP A 41 16.07 14.81 -28.13
CA TRP A 41 15.43 14.35 -26.90
C TRP A 41 14.94 12.91 -26.99
N ARG A 42 14.37 12.52 -28.13
CA ARG A 42 13.94 11.13 -28.37
C ARG A 42 15.13 10.18 -28.40
N SER A 43 16.23 10.58 -29.05
CA SER A 43 17.45 9.78 -29.12
C SER A 43 18.08 9.59 -27.74
N TRP A 44 18.20 10.67 -26.95
CA TRP A 44 18.69 10.58 -25.57
C TRP A 44 17.82 9.62 -24.74
N LEU A 45 16.50 9.74 -24.87
CA LEU A 45 15.56 8.89 -24.15
C LEU A 45 15.68 7.43 -24.56
N ALA A 46 15.80 7.15 -25.86
CA ALA A 46 15.95 5.80 -26.39
C ALA A 46 17.19 5.10 -25.84
N GLN A 47 18.33 5.81 -25.76
CA GLN A 47 19.58 5.25 -25.24
C GLN A 47 19.47 4.90 -23.74
N VAL A 48 18.94 5.80 -22.92
CA VAL A 48 18.78 5.55 -21.48
C VAL A 48 17.72 4.47 -21.21
N TRP A 49 16.66 4.41 -22.01
CA TRP A 49 15.57 3.45 -21.88
C TRP A 49 15.88 2.04 -22.44
N ALA A 50 17.01 1.89 -23.12
CA ALA A 50 17.51 0.61 -23.62
C ALA A 50 18.05 -0.30 -22.51
N ASP A 51 18.39 0.24 -21.33
CA ASP A 51 18.72 -0.56 -20.15
C ASP A 51 17.44 -1.19 -19.57
N ASP A 52 17.29 -2.50 -19.74
CA ASP A 52 16.11 -3.25 -19.31
C ASP A 52 15.88 -3.19 -17.80
N THR A 53 16.96 -3.25 -17.00
CA THR A 53 16.88 -3.23 -15.52
C THR A 53 16.42 -1.87 -15.02
N PHE A 54 16.98 -0.80 -15.60
CA PHE A 54 16.57 0.56 -15.31
C PHE A 54 15.13 0.81 -15.76
N ARG A 55 14.75 0.38 -16.97
CA ARG A 55 13.38 0.48 -17.49
C ARG A 55 12.38 -0.24 -16.58
N GLN A 56 12.71 -1.42 -16.09
CA GLN A 56 11.86 -2.17 -15.16
C GLN A 56 11.68 -1.40 -13.84
N ALA A 57 12.77 -0.88 -13.26
CA ALA A 57 12.71 -0.09 -12.03
C ALA A 57 11.84 1.16 -12.17
N VAL A 58 12.00 1.92 -13.27
CA VAL A 58 11.16 3.11 -13.53
C VAL A 58 9.72 2.73 -13.82
N SER A 59 9.47 1.66 -14.58
CA SER A 59 8.10 1.24 -14.92
C SER A 59 7.31 0.80 -13.71
N SER A 60 7.98 0.14 -12.75
CA SER A 60 7.40 -0.20 -11.46
C SER A 60 7.12 1.06 -10.62
N ALA A 61 8.08 1.98 -10.49
CA ALA A 61 7.91 3.18 -9.67
C ALA A 61 6.97 4.25 -10.26
N SER A 62 6.85 4.31 -11.59
CA SER A 62 6.05 5.33 -12.28
C SER A 62 5.49 4.80 -13.61
N PRO A 63 4.35 4.07 -13.57
CA PRO A 63 3.68 3.55 -14.76
C PRO A 63 3.31 4.65 -15.77
N ASP A 64 2.91 5.84 -15.28
CA ASP A 64 2.59 6.99 -16.14
C ASP A 64 3.81 7.50 -16.91
N LEU A 65 4.97 7.61 -16.25
CA LEU A 65 6.19 8.01 -16.93
C LEU A 65 6.58 6.95 -17.97
N SER A 66 6.48 5.66 -17.64
CA SER A 66 6.77 4.59 -18.58
C SER A 66 5.90 4.66 -19.84
N ARG A 67 4.58 4.83 -19.68
CA ARG A 67 3.65 5.06 -20.81
C ARG A 67 4.03 6.31 -21.62
N GLN A 68 4.40 7.40 -20.94
CA GLN A 68 4.81 8.64 -21.61
C GLN A 68 6.11 8.45 -22.41
N VAL A 69 7.10 7.76 -21.86
CA VAL A 69 8.35 7.44 -22.55
C VAL A 69 8.07 6.58 -23.77
N GLN A 70 7.30 5.52 -23.64
CA GLN A 70 6.93 4.65 -24.76
C GLN A 70 6.23 5.44 -25.88
N SER A 71 5.25 6.28 -25.53
CA SER A 71 4.57 7.17 -26.48
C SER A 71 5.54 8.10 -27.24
N ILE A 72 6.59 8.61 -26.58
CA ILE A 72 7.61 9.45 -27.23
C ILE A 72 8.48 8.61 -28.18
N LEU A 73 8.91 7.43 -27.76
CA LEU A 73 9.74 6.54 -28.57
C LEU A 73 9.00 6.10 -29.84
N ASP A 74 7.71 5.76 -29.72
CA ASP A 74 6.83 5.39 -30.83
C ASP A 74 6.49 6.57 -31.77
N GLY A 75 6.99 7.78 -31.49
CA GLY A 75 6.70 8.97 -32.30
C GLY A 75 5.29 9.53 -32.13
N ARG A 76 4.52 9.05 -31.14
CA ARG A 76 3.14 9.49 -30.85
C ARG A 76 3.07 10.81 -30.07
N SER A 77 4.21 11.41 -29.73
CA SER A 77 4.30 12.65 -28.95
C SER A 77 4.85 13.81 -29.80
N PRO A 78 4.01 14.74 -30.29
CA PRO A 78 4.45 15.76 -31.25
C PRO A 78 5.12 16.99 -30.59
N LYS A 79 5.10 17.11 -29.26
CA LYS A 79 5.50 18.35 -28.56
C LYS A 79 6.85 18.21 -27.84
N VAL A 80 7.85 19.00 -28.24
CA VAL A 80 9.19 19.09 -27.62
C VAL A 80 9.12 19.27 -26.09
N ARG A 81 8.21 20.11 -25.60
CA ARG A 81 8.03 20.34 -24.15
C ARG A 81 7.70 19.06 -23.38
N ARG A 82 6.87 18.18 -23.96
CA ARG A 82 6.48 16.91 -23.33
C ARG A 82 7.63 15.91 -23.33
N ALA A 83 8.39 15.84 -24.43
CA ALA A 83 9.60 15.02 -24.51
C ALA A 83 10.66 15.47 -23.50
N ARG A 84 10.95 16.78 -23.42
CA ARG A 84 11.90 17.33 -22.43
C ARG A 84 11.48 17.03 -20.99
N ARG A 85 10.18 17.10 -20.65
CA ARG A 85 9.69 16.74 -19.32
C ARG A 85 9.92 15.26 -18.99
N ALA A 86 9.63 14.36 -19.93
CA ALA A 86 9.87 12.93 -19.75
C ALA A 86 11.36 12.61 -19.60
N VAL A 87 12.21 13.23 -20.43
CA VAL A 87 13.67 13.10 -20.35
C VAL A 87 14.20 13.59 -19.01
N LEU A 88 13.77 14.76 -18.53
CA LEU A 88 14.14 15.27 -17.20
C LEU A 88 13.72 14.33 -16.06
N ALA A 89 12.52 13.77 -16.13
CA ALA A 89 12.05 12.81 -15.13
C ALA A 89 12.87 11.51 -15.19
N THR A 90 13.17 11.01 -16.39
CA THR A 90 13.99 9.79 -16.61
C THR A 90 15.42 9.98 -16.10
N ALA A 91 16.04 11.13 -16.39
CA ALA A 91 17.37 11.48 -15.87
C ALA A 91 17.41 11.51 -14.34
N ARG A 92 16.36 12.05 -13.68
CA ARG A 92 16.26 12.04 -12.21
C ARG A 92 16.20 10.62 -11.66
N TYR A 93 15.48 9.71 -12.33
CA TYR A 93 15.49 8.29 -11.97
C TYR A 93 16.85 7.64 -12.19
N ALA A 94 17.54 7.92 -13.30
CA ALA A 94 18.88 7.38 -13.57
C ALA A 94 19.90 7.81 -12.50
N ILE A 95 19.84 9.07 -12.05
CA ILE A 95 20.66 9.57 -10.94
C ILE A 95 20.26 8.89 -9.62
N ARG A 96 18.96 8.69 -9.38
CA ARG A 96 18.47 7.98 -8.18
C ARG A 96 19.00 6.54 -8.11
N TYR A 97 18.99 5.85 -9.25
CA TYR A 97 19.28 4.42 -9.42
C TYR A 97 20.58 3.95 -8.79
N THR A 98 21.61 4.81 -8.77
CA THR A 98 22.93 4.46 -8.23
C THR A 98 23.29 5.19 -6.95
N ARG A 99 22.59 6.28 -6.60
CA ARG A 99 23.08 7.22 -5.57
C ARG A 99 22.18 7.37 -4.36
N ARG A 100 20.88 7.09 -4.47
CA ARG A 100 19.94 7.39 -3.38
C ARG A 100 19.64 6.15 -2.56
N ALA A 101 20.10 6.15 -1.31
CA ALA A 101 19.89 5.06 -0.36
C ALA A 101 18.46 4.93 0.18
N ALA A 102 17.56 5.89 -0.07
CA ALA A 102 16.19 5.83 0.45
C ALA A 102 15.42 4.65 -0.21
N PRO A 103 14.97 3.63 0.57
CA PRO A 103 14.24 2.47 0.05
C PRO A 103 13.04 2.91 -0.77
N PHE A 104 12.94 2.36 -1.97
CA PHE A 104 11.91 2.72 -2.94
C PHE A 104 11.96 1.77 -4.13
N GLY A 105 10.98 0.88 -4.21
CA GLY A 105 10.84 -0.09 -5.29
C GLY A 105 12.16 -0.81 -5.57
N LEU A 106 12.56 -0.84 -6.84
CA LEU A 106 13.78 -1.51 -7.30
C LEU A 106 15.05 -0.62 -7.27
N PHE A 107 14.99 0.59 -6.70
CA PHE A 107 16.12 1.53 -6.68
C PHE A 107 17.07 1.30 -5.49
N ALA A 108 16.50 1.02 -4.32
CA ALA A 108 17.23 0.88 -3.07
C ALA A 108 16.51 -0.12 -2.17
N GLY A 109 17.28 -0.85 -1.36
CA GLY A 109 16.76 -1.85 -0.45
C GLY A 109 17.36 -1.73 0.95
N VAL A 110 16.99 -2.70 1.79
CA VAL A 110 17.43 -2.79 3.18
C VAL A 110 18.19 -4.09 3.44
N ALA A 111 19.12 -4.04 4.38
CA ALA A 111 19.81 -5.23 4.91
C ALA A 111 20.12 -5.03 6.39
N LEU A 112 20.18 -6.12 7.15
CA LEU A 112 20.68 -6.06 8.52
C LEU A 112 22.21 -6.10 8.54
N PHE A 113 22.81 -5.37 9.48
CA PHE A 113 24.22 -5.51 9.84
C PHE A 113 24.36 -5.64 11.36
N GLU A 114 25.52 -6.09 11.79
CA GLU A 114 25.84 -6.29 13.20
C GLU A 114 27.06 -5.45 13.57
N PHE A 115 27.17 -5.06 14.85
CA PHE A 115 28.34 -4.34 15.36
C PHE A 115 29.38 -5.35 15.87
N GLY A 116 30.63 -5.21 15.44
CA GLY A 116 31.76 -6.05 15.84
C GLY A 116 33.06 -5.27 15.93
N GLU A 117 34.15 -5.94 16.27
CA GLU A 117 35.48 -5.32 16.43
C GLU A 117 36.07 -4.85 15.09
N THR A 118 35.69 -5.48 13.99
CA THR A 118 36.17 -5.17 12.63
C THR A 118 35.03 -4.77 11.71
N ALA A 119 35.27 -3.79 10.84
CA ALA A 119 34.32 -3.39 9.81
C ALA A 119 34.55 -4.20 8.53
N GLU A 120 33.54 -4.98 8.12
CA GLU A 120 33.50 -5.69 6.84
C GLU A 120 32.20 -5.35 6.11
N VAL A 121 32.29 -5.12 4.78
CA VAL A 121 31.12 -4.87 3.94
C VAL A 121 31.15 -5.79 2.73
N ARG A 122 30.15 -6.68 2.64
CA ARG A 122 29.92 -7.52 1.47
C ARG A 122 28.52 -7.30 0.93
N VAL A 123 28.45 -6.75 -0.29
CA VAL A 123 27.18 -6.62 -1.03
C VAL A 123 27.15 -7.72 -2.07
N GLY A 124 26.22 -8.67 -1.91
CA GLY A 124 25.96 -9.73 -2.89
C GLY A 124 24.91 -9.31 -3.91
N VAL A 125 24.56 -10.24 -4.81
CA VAL A 125 23.58 -10.04 -5.90
C VAL A 125 22.23 -10.71 -5.64
N ARG A 126 22.07 -11.43 -4.52
CA ARG A 126 20.86 -12.17 -4.17
C ARG A 126 19.80 -11.27 -3.50
N HIS A 127 19.49 -10.14 -4.13
CA HIS A 127 18.45 -9.24 -3.66
C HIS A 127 17.08 -9.91 -3.85
N GLN A 128 16.23 -9.83 -2.83
CA GLN A 128 14.87 -10.37 -2.90
C GLN A 128 13.88 -9.23 -3.03
N VAL A 129 13.01 -9.33 -4.03
CA VAL A 129 11.91 -8.40 -4.22
C VAL A 129 10.68 -8.96 -3.50
N VAL A 130 10.10 -8.17 -2.61
CA VAL A 130 8.88 -8.53 -1.87
C VAL A 130 7.80 -7.56 -2.31
N GLY A 131 6.83 -8.05 -3.08
CA GLY A 131 5.67 -7.27 -3.51
C GLY A 131 4.60 -7.22 -2.44
N ARG A 132 3.76 -6.19 -2.50
CA ARG A 132 2.53 -6.09 -1.73
C ARG A 132 1.37 -5.85 -2.69
N PRO A 133 0.13 -6.24 -2.33
CA PRO A 133 -1.03 -5.85 -3.10
C PRO A 133 -1.16 -4.33 -3.11
N ASP A 134 -1.70 -3.79 -4.21
CA ASP A 134 -2.04 -2.36 -4.26
C ASP A 134 -3.05 -2.04 -3.14
N PRO A 135 -2.78 -1.08 -2.24
CA PRO A 135 -3.64 -0.83 -1.10
C PRO A 135 -5.02 -0.32 -1.51
N VAL A 136 -5.14 0.41 -2.62
CA VAL A 136 -6.43 0.93 -3.11
C VAL A 136 -7.24 -0.18 -3.77
N ALA A 137 -6.60 -1.00 -4.62
CA ALA A 137 -7.28 -2.14 -5.23
C ALA A 137 -7.68 -3.19 -4.18
N LEU A 138 -6.83 -3.45 -3.19
CA LEU A 138 -7.13 -4.35 -2.08
C LEU A 138 -8.32 -3.86 -1.24
N ASP A 139 -8.35 -2.57 -0.89
CA ASP A 139 -9.47 -1.99 -0.14
C ASP A 139 -10.79 -2.08 -0.92
N ALA A 140 -10.75 -1.84 -2.23
CA ALA A 140 -11.91 -1.99 -3.11
C ALA A 140 -12.40 -3.45 -3.15
N ALA A 141 -11.50 -4.42 -3.36
CA ALA A 141 -11.84 -5.83 -3.41
C ALA A 141 -12.41 -6.36 -2.07
N ILE A 142 -11.84 -5.91 -0.94
CA ILE A 142 -12.39 -6.20 0.39
C ILE A 142 -13.78 -5.57 0.55
N SER A 143 -13.96 -4.31 0.13
CA SER A 143 -15.25 -3.61 0.26
C SER A 143 -16.36 -4.26 -0.59
N ASP A 144 -16.02 -4.75 -1.78
CA ASP A 144 -16.95 -5.50 -2.64
C ASP A 144 -17.32 -6.84 -2.01
N TRP A 145 -16.37 -7.51 -1.34
CA TRP A 145 -16.64 -8.72 -0.57
C TRP A 145 -17.54 -8.45 0.64
N GLU A 146 -17.27 -7.37 1.37
CA GLU A 146 -18.04 -6.93 2.55
C GLU A 146 -19.49 -6.55 2.20
N ALA A 147 -19.78 -6.21 0.93
CA ALA A 147 -21.12 -5.91 0.45
C ALA A 147 -21.99 -7.15 0.21
N ASP A 148 -21.40 -8.35 0.13
CA ASP A 148 -22.10 -9.61 -0.11
C ASP A 148 -22.28 -10.38 1.22
N GLY A 149 -23.50 -10.32 1.77
CA GLY A 149 -23.84 -10.98 3.03
C GLY A 149 -23.64 -12.50 3.02
N ALA A 150 -23.77 -13.16 1.86
CA ALA A 150 -23.54 -14.60 1.76
C ALA A 150 -22.05 -14.93 1.88
N ARG A 151 -21.18 -14.14 1.22
CA ARG A 151 -19.72 -14.26 1.36
C ARG A 151 -19.20 -13.88 2.74
N MET A 152 -19.90 -12.97 3.41
CA MET A 152 -19.56 -12.53 4.76
C MET A 152 -20.02 -13.49 5.86
N SER A 153 -20.95 -14.42 5.57
CA SER A 153 -21.62 -15.29 6.56
C SER A 153 -20.69 -15.89 7.64
N GLU A 154 -19.57 -16.49 7.22
CA GLU A 154 -18.59 -17.12 8.13
C GLU A 154 -17.47 -16.19 8.62
N MET A 155 -17.43 -14.95 8.15
CA MET A 155 -16.42 -13.97 8.57
C MET A 155 -16.77 -13.40 9.94
N GLU A 156 -15.75 -13.07 10.71
CA GLU A 156 -15.96 -12.35 11.97
C GLU A 156 -16.06 -10.85 11.71
N VAL A 157 -16.95 -10.20 12.46
CA VAL A 157 -17.06 -8.75 12.52
C VAL A 157 -16.97 -8.29 13.97
N CYS A 158 -16.45 -7.10 14.17
CA CYS A 158 -16.38 -6.45 15.47
C CYS A 158 -16.65 -4.95 15.30
N VAL A 159 -17.21 -4.32 16.33
CA VAL A 159 -17.36 -2.88 16.40
C VAL A 159 -15.99 -2.22 16.40
N ASN A 160 -15.86 -1.15 15.60
CA ASN A 160 -14.70 -0.29 15.61
C ASN A 160 -14.55 0.40 16.97
N ASN A 161 -13.48 0.10 17.68
CA ASN A 161 -13.22 0.62 19.02
C ASN A 161 -12.84 2.12 19.05
N LEU A 162 -12.77 2.79 17.90
CA LEU A 162 -12.58 4.23 17.78
C LEU A 162 -13.89 5.02 17.66
N HIS A 163 -15.05 4.36 17.68
CA HIS A 163 -16.33 5.06 17.66
C HIS A 163 -16.55 5.86 18.96
N ARG A 164 -17.29 6.98 18.85
CA ARG A 164 -17.77 7.74 20.01
C ARG A 164 -19.28 7.85 19.98
N GLN A 165 -19.91 7.91 21.14
CA GLN A 165 -21.34 8.13 21.28
C GLN A 165 -21.60 9.47 21.97
N GLU A 166 -22.37 10.35 21.34
CA GLU A 166 -22.70 11.67 21.87
C GLU A 166 -24.05 12.15 21.32
N GLY A 167 -24.92 12.68 22.19
CA GLY A 167 -26.19 13.29 21.78
C GLY A 167 -27.13 12.37 21.00
N GLY A 168 -27.16 11.07 21.31
CA GLY A 168 -27.98 10.09 20.58
C GLY A 168 -27.44 9.75 19.18
N ARG A 169 -26.15 10.00 18.94
CA ARG A 169 -25.47 9.69 17.68
C ARG A 169 -24.19 8.89 17.92
N VAL A 170 -23.79 8.16 16.89
CA VAL A 170 -22.53 7.41 16.83
C VAL A 170 -21.64 8.07 15.79
N TYR A 171 -20.43 8.41 16.19
CA TYR A 171 -19.40 9.00 15.33
C TYR A 171 -18.29 8.00 15.10
N VAL A 172 -17.87 7.84 13.85
CA VAL A 172 -16.82 6.89 13.46
C VAL A 172 -15.78 7.60 12.60
N PRO A 173 -14.47 7.50 12.93
CA PRO A 173 -13.43 8.10 12.11
C PRO A 173 -13.43 7.59 10.66
N SER A 174 -13.25 8.52 9.72
CA SER A 174 -13.09 8.25 8.29
C SER A 174 -11.69 8.68 7.84
N GLU A 175 -11.52 8.97 6.55
CA GLU A 175 -10.25 9.44 6.01
C GLU A 175 -9.92 10.87 6.46
N GLY A 176 -8.66 11.09 6.83
CA GLY A 176 -8.18 12.39 7.30
C GLY A 176 -8.90 12.85 8.57
N ALA A 177 -9.44 14.07 8.54
CA ALA A 177 -10.15 14.69 9.65
C ALA A 177 -11.68 14.47 9.60
N SER A 178 -12.17 13.64 8.66
CA SER A 178 -13.60 13.41 8.48
C SER A 178 -14.12 12.28 9.38
N GLU A 179 -15.42 12.30 9.67
CA GLU A 179 -16.12 11.25 10.43
C GLU A 179 -17.48 10.94 9.81
N PHE A 180 -17.92 9.69 9.94
CA PHE A 180 -19.30 9.31 9.70
C PHE A 180 -20.12 9.57 10.96
N SER A 181 -21.38 9.98 10.77
CA SER A 181 -22.31 10.22 11.87
C SER A 181 -23.63 9.50 11.63
N LEU A 182 -24.02 8.65 12.57
CA LEU A 182 -25.20 7.79 12.49
C LEU A 182 -26.12 8.09 13.68
N ALA A 183 -27.43 8.01 13.48
CA ALA A 183 -28.35 8.03 14.61
C ALA A 183 -28.21 6.73 15.42
N LEU A 184 -28.19 6.85 16.75
CA LEU A 184 -28.20 5.70 17.66
C LEU A 184 -29.63 5.14 17.77
N VAL A 185 -30.06 4.44 16.72
CA VAL A 185 -31.35 3.73 16.68
C VAL A 185 -31.22 2.36 17.36
N PRO A 186 -32.33 1.71 17.78
CA PRO A 186 -32.28 0.43 18.49
C PRO A 186 -31.46 -0.66 17.80
N ALA A 187 -31.56 -0.78 16.48
CA ALA A 187 -30.76 -1.75 15.73
C ALA A 187 -29.25 -1.46 15.78
N VAL A 188 -28.84 -0.18 15.76
CA VAL A 188 -27.43 0.21 15.90
C VAL A 188 -26.94 -0.06 17.33
N ALA A 189 -27.77 0.22 18.34
CA ALA A 189 -27.45 -0.10 19.73
C ALA A 189 -27.26 -1.62 19.93
N LEU A 190 -28.10 -2.46 19.32
CA LEU A 190 -27.93 -3.91 19.35
C LEU A 190 -26.60 -4.33 18.71
N VAL A 191 -26.23 -3.78 17.55
CA VAL A 191 -24.96 -4.10 16.90
C VAL A 191 -23.77 -3.69 17.75
N LEU A 192 -23.83 -2.48 18.34
CA LEU A 192 -22.80 -1.97 19.24
C LEU A 192 -22.55 -2.89 20.43
N ASP A 193 -23.61 -3.52 20.95
CA ASP A 193 -23.52 -4.43 22.09
C ASP A 193 -23.12 -5.86 21.68
N ALA A 194 -23.77 -6.41 20.66
CA ALA A 194 -23.59 -7.79 20.23
C ALA A 194 -22.22 -8.06 19.59
N ALA A 195 -21.59 -7.04 19.00
CA ALA A 195 -20.31 -7.13 18.31
C ALA A 195 -19.18 -6.36 19.03
N ARG A 196 -19.25 -6.18 20.37
CA ARG A 196 -18.12 -5.65 21.18
C ARG A 196 -16.86 -6.52 21.12
N SER A 197 -17.05 -7.80 20.85
CA SER A 197 -16.00 -8.79 20.58
C SER A 197 -16.30 -9.45 19.24
N PRO A 198 -15.29 -10.05 18.57
CA PRO A 198 -15.50 -10.74 17.31
C PRO A 198 -16.69 -11.71 17.37
N ILE A 199 -17.63 -11.55 16.44
CA ILE A 199 -18.81 -12.38 16.27
C ILE A 199 -18.94 -12.74 14.79
N ARG A 200 -19.39 -13.97 14.49
CA ARG A 200 -19.69 -14.34 13.09
C ARG A 200 -20.78 -13.44 12.52
N TYR A 201 -20.61 -13.03 11.27
CA TYR A 201 -21.56 -12.17 10.57
C TYR A 201 -22.97 -12.79 10.53
N SER A 202 -23.08 -14.09 10.25
CA SER A 202 -24.33 -14.85 10.28
C SER A 202 -25.03 -14.76 11.64
N ALA A 203 -24.30 -14.99 12.72
CA ALA A 203 -24.84 -14.90 14.08
C ALA A 203 -25.31 -13.47 14.44
N LEU A 204 -24.63 -12.43 13.95
CA LEU A 204 -25.09 -11.05 14.12
C LEU A 204 -26.36 -10.76 13.30
N ALA A 205 -26.44 -11.28 12.08
CA ALA A 205 -27.63 -11.19 11.24
C ALA A 205 -28.84 -11.91 11.87
N ASP A 206 -28.63 -13.10 12.45
CA ASP A 206 -29.66 -13.87 13.16
C ASP A 206 -30.17 -13.13 14.39
N LYS A 207 -29.28 -12.51 15.17
CA LYS A 207 -29.68 -11.64 16.30
C LYS A 207 -30.55 -10.47 15.86
N LEU A 208 -30.19 -9.82 14.75
CA LEU A 208 -31.01 -8.75 14.18
C LEU A 208 -32.36 -9.26 13.67
N ALA A 209 -32.41 -10.45 13.08
CA ALA A 209 -33.66 -11.06 12.63
C ALA A 209 -34.58 -11.43 13.79
N ALA A 210 -34.01 -11.93 14.90
CA ALA A 210 -34.75 -12.28 16.10
C ALA A 210 -35.31 -11.05 16.83
N GLU A 211 -34.53 -9.97 16.97
CA GLU A 211 -34.96 -8.76 17.68
C GLU A 211 -35.90 -7.88 16.82
N PHE A 212 -35.73 -7.90 15.50
CA PHE A 212 -36.51 -7.10 14.55
C PHE A 212 -37.21 -7.97 13.51
N PRO A 213 -38.17 -8.83 13.90
CA PRO A 213 -38.80 -9.80 13.00
C PRO A 213 -39.66 -9.12 11.92
N ASN A 214 -40.22 -7.95 12.21
CA ASN A 214 -41.07 -7.18 11.29
C ASN A 214 -40.28 -6.40 10.23
N THR A 215 -38.94 -6.35 10.32
CA THR A 215 -38.10 -5.72 9.31
C THR A 215 -37.89 -6.69 8.15
N ALA A 216 -37.86 -6.20 6.91
CA ALA A 216 -37.58 -7.07 5.77
C ALA A 216 -36.12 -7.53 5.77
N GLU A 217 -35.84 -8.77 5.34
CA GLU A 217 -34.49 -9.34 5.35
C GLU A 217 -33.47 -8.49 4.59
N HIS A 218 -33.84 -8.00 3.40
CA HIS A 218 -32.99 -7.13 2.60
C HIS A 218 -32.61 -5.82 3.32
N GLN A 219 -33.46 -5.30 4.21
CA GLN A 219 -33.15 -4.11 5.01
C GLN A 219 -32.15 -4.43 6.12
N ARG A 220 -32.27 -5.59 6.78
CA ARG A 220 -31.31 -6.04 7.80
C ARG A 220 -29.93 -6.30 7.19
N VAL A 221 -29.88 -6.99 6.06
CA VAL A 221 -28.63 -7.25 5.31
C VAL A 221 -28.02 -5.94 4.81
N GLY A 222 -28.83 -5.06 4.22
CA GLY A 222 -28.39 -3.75 3.75
C GLY A 222 -27.85 -2.86 4.88
N MET A 223 -28.44 -2.95 6.08
CA MET A 223 -27.94 -2.25 7.26
C MET A 223 -26.54 -2.73 7.65
N LEU A 224 -26.30 -4.05 7.75
CA LEU A 224 -24.97 -4.57 8.11
C LEU A 224 -23.90 -4.21 7.08
N ALA A 225 -24.21 -4.31 5.79
CA ALA A 225 -23.32 -3.86 4.71
C ALA A 225 -23.02 -2.35 4.83
N GLN A 226 -24.03 -1.54 5.16
CA GLN A 226 -23.83 -0.11 5.40
C GLN A 226 -22.97 0.17 6.64
N LEU A 227 -23.10 -0.61 7.71
CA LEU A 227 -22.28 -0.47 8.91
C LEU A 227 -20.80 -0.82 8.68
N LEU A 228 -20.51 -1.78 7.79
CA LEU A 228 -19.16 -2.05 7.30
C LEU A 228 -18.64 -0.88 6.44
N ARG A 229 -19.46 -0.39 5.50
CA ARG A 229 -19.11 0.75 4.63
C ARG A 229 -18.76 2.03 5.40
N VAL A 230 -19.51 2.35 6.45
CA VAL A 230 -19.24 3.51 7.33
C VAL A 230 -18.23 3.20 8.44
N ARG A 231 -17.57 2.04 8.37
CA ARG A 231 -16.49 1.60 9.28
C ARG A 231 -16.92 1.46 10.75
N LEU A 232 -18.22 1.40 11.04
CA LEU A 232 -18.70 1.12 12.39
C LEU A 232 -18.44 -0.34 12.75
N LEU A 233 -18.69 -1.24 11.80
CA LEU A 233 -18.21 -2.62 11.87
C LEU A 233 -16.90 -2.73 11.10
N ARG A 234 -16.00 -3.59 11.59
CA ARG A 234 -14.79 -4.03 10.91
C ARG A 234 -14.84 -5.54 10.74
N SER A 235 -14.57 -6.01 9.53
CA SER A 235 -14.43 -7.45 9.26
C SER A 235 -13.02 -7.97 9.57
N SER A 236 -12.92 -9.27 9.77
CA SER A 236 -11.64 -10.00 9.88
C SER A 236 -10.82 -9.98 8.60
N LEU A 237 -11.39 -9.58 7.45
CA LEU A 237 -10.68 -9.44 6.17
C LEU A 237 -9.64 -8.31 6.21
N ARG A 238 -9.88 -7.29 7.05
CA ARG A 238 -8.99 -6.13 7.15
C ARG A 238 -7.85 -6.44 8.11
N ALA A 239 -6.69 -6.78 7.54
CA ALA A 239 -5.51 -7.22 8.28
C ALA A 239 -5.11 -6.24 9.40
N PRO A 240 -4.71 -6.74 10.58
CA PRO A 240 -4.06 -5.93 11.60
C PRO A 240 -2.78 -5.29 11.06
N ALA A 241 -2.44 -4.09 11.55
CA ALA A 241 -1.21 -3.38 11.16
C ALA A 241 0.09 -4.12 11.55
N THR A 242 -0.01 -5.16 12.39
CA THR A 242 1.10 -6.04 12.78
C THR A 242 1.39 -7.13 11.75
N PHE A 243 0.52 -7.34 10.76
CA PHE A 243 0.72 -8.33 9.72
C PHE A 243 1.64 -7.77 8.64
N VAL A 244 2.67 -8.54 8.29
CA VAL A 244 3.63 -8.15 7.24
C VAL A 244 2.99 -8.25 5.86
N ASP A 245 2.17 -9.27 5.64
CA ASP A 245 1.41 -9.51 4.42
C ASP A 245 -0.09 -9.31 4.73
N PRO A 246 -0.73 -8.27 4.16
CA PRO A 246 -2.15 -7.98 4.41
C PRO A 246 -3.10 -8.98 3.74
N THR A 247 -2.59 -9.91 2.92
CA THR A 247 -3.41 -10.93 2.25
C THR A 247 -3.62 -12.21 3.08
N VAL A 248 -2.88 -12.35 4.19
CA VAL A 248 -2.97 -13.50 5.10
C VAL A 248 -4.39 -13.78 5.59
N PRO A 249 -5.19 -12.80 6.05
CA PRO A 249 -6.54 -13.09 6.55
C PRO A 249 -7.60 -13.29 5.44
N LEU A 250 -7.25 -13.09 4.17
CA LEU A 250 -8.23 -13.14 3.07
C LEU A 250 -8.64 -14.59 2.73
N PRO A 251 -9.90 -14.82 2.34
CA PRO A 251 -10.33 -16.07 1.72
C PRO A 251 -9.52 -16.38 0.46
N PRO A 252 -9.32 -17.65 0.07
CA PRO A 252 -8.51 -18.04 -1.09
C PRO A 252 -8.85 -17.29 -2.38
N ALA A 253 -10.15 -17.19 -2.72
CA ALA A 253 -10.60 -16.49 -3.92
C ALA A 253 -10.22 -15.00 -3.95
N LEU A 254 -10.30 -14.32 -2.80
CA LEU A 254 -9.92 -12.90 -2.68
C LEU A 254 -8.40 -12.72 -2.65
N ARG A 255 -7.67 -13.70 -2.09
CA ARG A 255 -6.21 -13.69 -2.06
C ARG A 255 -5.61 -13.83 -3.46
N GLU A 256 -6.15 -14.73 -4.29
CA GLU A 256 -5.72 -14.90 -5.68
C GLU A 256 -5.93 -13.62 -6.50
N ASP A 257 -7.08 -12.97 -6.35
CA ASP A 257 -7.38 -11.69 -6.99
C ASP A 257 -6.43 -10.57 -6.53
N ALA A 258 -6.18 -10.46 -5.22
CA ALA A 258 -5.24 -9.48 -4.67
C ALA A 258 -3.79 -9.70 -5.14
N GLN A 259 -3.38 -10.96 -5.34
CA GLN A 259 -2.06 -11.30 -5.89
C GLN A 259 -1.93 -10.92 -7.37
N ASN A 260 -3.02 -11.05 -8.14
CA ASN A 260 -3.06 -10.63 -9.55
C ASN A 260 -3.00 -9.11 -9.72
N HIS A 261 -3.42 -8.35 -8.69
CA HIS A 261 -3.39 -6.89 -8.64
C HIS A 261 -2.22 -6.31 -7.82
N SER A 262 -1.13 -7.04 -7.63
CA SER A 262 0.07 -6.50 -6.98
C SER A 262 0.67 -5.37 -7.81
N THR A 263 0.60 -4.14 -7.29
CA THR A 263 1.41 -3.02 -7.77
C THR A 263 2.70 -2.94 -6.98
N ALA A 264 3.62 -2.13 -7.49
CA ALA A 264 5.03 -2.06 -7.16
C ALA A 264 5.41 -2.20 -5.66
N PRO A 265 6.60 -2.75 -5.37
CA PRO A 265 7.04 -3.07 -4.02
C PRO A 265 7.25 -1.82 -3.15
N ASP A 266 6.60 -1.80 -1.99
CA ASP A 266 7.18 -1.17 -0.80
C ASP A 266 8.31 -2.09 -0.30
N LEU A 267 9.54 -1.80 -0.72
CA LEU A 267 10.78 -2.35 -0.16
C LEU A 267 11.52 -1.28 0.63
#